data_AF-A0A327WP98-F1
#
_entry.id   AF-A0A327WP98-F1
#
_cell.length_a   1.000
_cell.length_b   1.000
_cell.length_c   1.000
_cell.angle_alpha   90.00
_cell.angle_beta   90.00
_cell.angle_gamma   90.00
#
_symmetry.space_group_name_H-M   'P 1'
#
loop_
_entity.id
_entity.type
_entity.pdbx_description
1 polymer ?
#
loop_
_entity_poly.entity_id
_entity_poly.type
_entity_poly.pdbx_seq_one_letter_code
_entity_poly.pdbx_strand_id
1 'polypeptide(L)'
;MESHSTATDLLDKTIDSLAHGPGVSVSETNTDLLQQWIGILNESENTRDLAGKLSQLQEAVTQSSPDPATINGLMTEIADAVQEFSGEIGPEGELPSQLQGLATALRTASEELQ
;
A
#
# COMPACT_ATOMS: atom_id res chain seq x y z
N MET A 1 -6.77 -17.05 -18.97
CA MET A 1 -5.36 -17.33 -18.66
C MET A 1 -4.72 -15.96 -18.78
N GLU A 2 -4.27 -15.24 -17.75
CA GLU A 2 -3.58 -15.61 -16.52
C GLU A 2 -3.88 -14.58 -15.41
N SER A 3 -4.18 -15.02 -14.18
CA SER A 3 -4.55 -14.15 -13.04
C SER A 3 -3.52 -14.21 -11.90
N HIS A 4 -2.27 -14.57 -12.19
CA HIS A 4 -1.18 -14.59 -11.20
C HIS A 4 -0.31 -13.33 -11.22
N SER A 5 -0.43 -12.49 -12.25
CA SER A 5 0.46 -11.33 -12.45
C SER A 5 0.01 -10.05 -11.73
N THR A 6 -1.21 -10.03 -11.20
CA THR A 6 -1.89 -8.78 -10.82
C THR A 6 -1.20 -8.08 -9.64
N ALA A 7 -0.89 -8.80 -8.56
CA ALA A 7 -0.36 -8.16 -7.36
C ALA A 7 1.14 -7.81 -7.46
N THR A 8 1.91 -8.52 -8.29
CA THR A 8 3.31 -8.15 -8.60
C THR A 8 3.37 -6.92 -9.52
N ASP A 9 2.51 -6.86 -10.54
CA ASP A 9 2.37 -5.68 -11.41
C ASP A 9 1.84 -4.47 -10.63
N LEU A 10 0.90 -4.70 -9.71
CA LEU A 10 0.39 -3.70 -8.79
C LEU A 10 1.48 -3.18 -7.86
N LEU A 11 2.33 -4.06 -7.34
CA LEU A 11 3.46 -3.69 -6.52
C LEU A 11 4.45 -2.82 -7.30
N ASP A 12 4.84 -3.25 -8.51
CA ASP A 12 5.79 -2.53 -9.35
C ASP A 12 5.27 -1.11 -9.67
N LYS A 13 3.98 -0.99 -10.03
CA LYS A 13 3.30 0.29 -10.21
C LYS A 13 3.22 1.13 -8.93
N THR A 14 3.04 0.50 -7.77
CA THR A 14 2.99 1.20 -6.48
C THR A 14 4.38 1.76 -6.13
N ILE A 15 5.44 0.97 -6.32
CA ILE A 15 6.82 1.41 -6.11
C ILE A 15 7.17 2.52 -7.08
N ASP A 16 6.86 2.36 -8.38
CA ASP A 16 7.13 3.36 -9.41
C ASP A 16 6.41 4.69 -9.11
N SER A 17 5.13 4.63 -8.76
CA SER A 17 4.31 5.81 -8.47
C SER A 17 4.69 6.52 -7.17
N LEU A 18 5.22 5.78 -6.19
CA LEU A 18 5.75 6.35 -4.94
C LEU A 18 7.19 6.88 -5.11
N ALA A 19 8.04 6.21 -5.89
CA ALA A 19 9.44 6.58 -6.12
C ALA A 19 9.62 7.80 -7.02
N HIS A 20 8.65 8.11 -7.89
CA HIS A 20 8.70 9.30 -8.75
C HIS A 20 8.32 10.61 -8.03
N GLY A 21 8.05 10.55 -6.72
CA GLY A 21 7.93 11.70 -5.82
C GLY A 21 6.68 12.58 -6.05
N PRO A 22 6.30 13.42 -5.06
CA PRO A 22 5.07 14.22 -5.07
C PRO A 22 5.05 15.38 -6.10
N GLY A 23 5.98 15.42 -7.06
CA GLY A 23 6.12 16.49 -8.06
C GLY A 23 5.12 16.41 -9.21
N VAL A 24 4.54 15.26 -9.44
CA VAL A 24 3.35 15.08 -10.28
C VAL A 24 2.30 14.61 -9.32
N SER A 25 1.21 15.37 -9.23
CA SER A 25 0.00 15.12 -8.47
C SER A 25 -0.13 13.68 -7.96
N VAL A 26 -0.53 13.51 -6.69
CA VAL A 26 -1.17 12.27 -6.21
C VAL A 26 -2.47 12.07 -7.03
N SER A 27 -2.32 11.84 -8.33
CA SER A 27 -3.28 12.06 -9.41
C SER A 27 -3.75 10.68 -9.76
N GLU A 28 -4.80 10.24 -9.07
CA GLU A 28 -5.67 9.12 -9.47
C GLU A 28 -5.00 7.73 -9.49
N THR A 29 -3.79 7.57 -10.04
CA THR A 29 -2.97 6.36 -10.10
C THR A 29 -2.65 5.82 -8.72
N ASN A 30 -2.15 6.64 -7.78
CA ASN A 30 -1.91 6.18 -6.40
C ASN A 30 -3.19 5.73 -5.70
N THR A 31 -4.30 6.42 -5.98
CA THR A 31 -5.60 6.14 -5.39
C THR A 31 -6.21 4.84 -5.93
N ASP A 32 -6.05 4.59 -7.23
CA ASP A 32 -6.50 3.36 -7.90
C ASP A 32 -5.68 2.14 -7.45
N LEU A 33 -4.36 2.30 -7.29
CA LEU A 33 -3.50 1.25 -6.76
C LEU A 33 -3.88 0.88 -5.33
N LEU A 34 -4.14 1.86 -4.46
CA LEU A 34 -4.64 1.61 -3.10
C LEU A 34 -5.99 0.88 -3.12
N GLN A 35 -6.92 1.25 -4.01
CA GLN A 35 -8.21 0.55 -4.17
C GLN A 35 -8.05 -0.90 -4.58
N GLN A 36 -7.13 -1.20 -5.50
CA GLN A 36 -6.85 -2.57 -5.91
C GLN A 36 -6.27 -3.41 -4.76
N TRP A 37 -5.34 -2.85 -3.98
CA TRP A 37 -4.83 -3.49 -2.76
C TRP A 37 -5.92 -3.75 -1.72
N ILE A 38 -6.80 -2.77 -1.49
CA ILE A 38 -7.96 -2.91 -0.60
C ILE A 38 -8.87 -4.05 -1.09
N GLY A 39 -9.05 -4.20 -2.41
CA GLY A 39 -9.78 -5.32 -3.00
C GLY A 39 -9.17 -6.68 -2.65
N ILE A 40 -7.87 -6.85 -2.93
CA ILE A 40 -7.12 -8.09 -2.65
C ILE A 40 -7.15 -8.43 -1.15
N LEU A 41 -6.91 -7.43 -0.29
CA LEU A 41 -6.88 -7.60 1.15
C LEU A 41 -8.29 -7.83 1.76
N ASN A 42 -9.36 -7.48 1.05
CA ASN A 42 -10.71 -7.85 1.49
C ASN A 42 -11.10 -9.29 1.14
N GLU A 43 -10.36 -9.96 0.24
CA GLU A 43 -10.63 -11.36 -0.11
C GLU A 43 -10.37 -12.31 1.07
N SER A 44 -9.44 -11.94 1.96
CA SER A 44 -9.11 -12.72 3.15
C SER A 44 -9.53 -12.00 4.43
N GLU A 45 -10.12 -12.75 5.35
CA GLU A 45 -10.58 -12.21 6.64
C GLU A 45 -9.42 -11.68 7.49
N ASN A 46 -8.26 -12.35 7.41
CA ASN A 46 -7.07 -11.98 8.17
C ASN A 46 -6.42 -10.67 7.67
N THR A 47 -6.68 -10.27 6.43
CA THR A 47 -6.14 -9.04 5.81
C THR A 47 -7.14 -7.88 5.82
N ARG A 48 -8.34 -8.07 6.38
CA ARG A 48 -9.41 -7.08 6.37
C ARG A 48 -9.04 -5.82 7.17
N ASP A 49 -8.26 -5.96 8.24
CA ASP A 49 -7.74 -4.83 9.02
C ASP A 49 -6.77 -3.97 8.18
N LEU A 50 -5.89 -4.61 7.42
CA LEU A 50 -4.97 -3.95 6.48
C LEU A 50 -5.73 -3.19 5.38
N ALA A 51 -6.78 -3.79 4.84
CA ALA A 51 -7.65 -3.13 3.87
C ALA A 51 -8.28 -1.85 4.47
N GLY A 52 -8.70 -1.89 5.73
CA GLY A 52 -9.23 -0.72 6.44
C GLY A 52 -8.20 0.39 6.63
N LYS A 53 -6.95 0.05 6.93
CA LYS A 53 -5.87 1.05 7.06
C LYS A 53 -5.50 1.70 5.71
N LEU A 54 -5.44 0.91 4.63
CA LEU A 54 -5.20 1.44 3.28
C LEU A 54 -6.34 2.35 2.81
N SER A 55 -7.58 2.06 3.18
CA SER A 55 -8.71 2.95 2.92
C SER A 55 -8.53 4.30 3.62
N GLN A 56 -8.09 4.29 4.89
CA GLN A 56 -7.82 5.54 5.63
C GLN A 56 -6.68 6.35 4.99
N LEU A 57 -5.61 5.67 4.53
CA LEU A 57 -4.53 6.33 3.79
C LEU A 57 -5.05 6.97 2.50
N GLN A 58 -5.88 6.25 1.74
CA GLN A 58 -6.49 6.76 0.52
C GLN A 58 -7.35 7.99 0.80
N GLU A 59 -8.16 7.97 1.85
CA GLU A 59 -8.96 9.13 2.26
C GLU A 59 -8.05 10.30 2.66
N ALA A 60 -6.98 10.06 3.42
CA ALA A 60 -6.04 11.10 3.85
C ALA A 60 -5.34 11.78 2.67
N VAL A 61 -4.91 11.02 1.65
CA VAL A 61 -4.22 11.58 0.47
C VAL A 61 -5.17 12.24 -0.54
N THR A 62 -6.47 11.91 -0.49
CA THR A 62 -7.50 12.51 -1.38
C THR A 62 -8.18 13.73 -0.77
N GLN A 63 -7.90 14.06 0.48
CA GLN A 63 -8.40 15.28 1.11
C GLN A 63 -7.90 16.52 0.35
N SER A 64 -8.72 17.58 0.32
CA SER A 64 -8.35 18.86 -0.31
C SER A 64 -7.16 19.57 0.36
N SER A 65 -6.82 19.18 1.58
CA SER A 65 -5.63 19.63 2.30
C SER A 65 -5.04 18.44 3.05
N PRO A 66 -4.26 17.60 2.34
CA PRO A 66 -3.66 16.41 2.93
C PRO A 66 -2.67 16.82 4.01
N ASP A 67 -2.82 16.27 5.22
CA ASP A 67 -1.87 16.50 6.31
C ASP A 67 -0.70 15.51 6.18
N PRO A 68 0.52 15.98 5.87
CA PRO A 68 1.65 15.09 5.60
C PRO A 68 2.06 14.27 6.82
N ALA A 69 1.86 14.80 8.05
CA ALA A 69 2.14 14.04 9.27
C ALA A 69 1.15 12.88 9.45
N THR A 70 -0.13 13.08 9.15
CA THR A 70 -1.16 12.04 9.16
C THR A 70 -0.90 10.99 8.09
N ILE A 71 -0.55 11.40 6.87
CA ILE A 71 -0.23 10.48 5.77
C ILE A 71 1.02 9.65 6.12
N ASN A 72 2.08 10.28 6.61
CA ASN A 72 3.30 9.61 7.03
C ASN A 72 3.03 8.59 8.16
N GLY A 73 2.22 8.98 9.16
CA GLY A 73 1.79 8.09 10.24
C GLY A 73 1.06 6.86 9.70
N LEU A 74 0.06 7.07 8.84
CA LEU A 74 -0.72 5.99 8.22
C LEU A 74 0.15 5.06 7.36
N MET A 75 1.03 5.62 6.53
CA MET A 75 1.94 4.82 5.69
C MET A 75 2.89 3.97 6.55
N THR A 76 3.40 4.52 7.66
CA THR A 76 4.26 3.79 8.61
C THR A 76 3.49 2.68 9.31
N GLU A 77 2.29 2.96 9.81
CA GLU A 77 1.43 1.97 10.47
C GLU A 77 1.03 0.83 9.54
N ILE A 78 0.70 1.14 8.29
CA ILE A 78 0.37 0.12 7.28
C ILE A 78 1.61 -0.72 6.99
N ALA A 79 2.78 -0.10 6.80
CA ALA A 79 4.02 -0.83 6.55
C ALA A 79 4.33 -1.84 7.68
N ASP A 80 4.19 -1.43 8.94
CA ASP A 80 4.37 -2.32 10.10
C ASP A 80 3.34 -3.46 10.12
N ALA A 81 2.05 -3.14 9.94
CA ALA A 81 0.99 -4.15 9.98
C ALA A 81 1.13 -5.17 8.83
N VAL A 82 1.50 -4.71 7.64
CA VAL A 82 1.74 -5.58 6.47
C VAL A 82 2.94 -6.48 6.71
N GLN A 83 3.99 -5.97 7.36
CA GLN A 83 5.20 -6.72 7.69
C GLN A 83 4.92 -7.78 8.76
N GLU A 84 4.18 -7.43 9.82
CA GLU A 84 3.71 -8.38 10.84
C GLU A 84 2.87 -9.49 10.22
N PHE A 85 1.86 -9.13 9.42
CA PHE A 85 1.00 -10.10 8.76
C PHE A 85 1.80 -11.03 7.83
N SER A 86 2.72 -10.51 7.03
CA SER A 86 3.57 -11.33 6.16
C SER A 86 4.43 -12.34 6.93
N GLY A 87 4.76 -12.06 8.19
CA GLY A 87 5.43 -12.99 9.09
C GLY A 87 4.50 -14.07 9.65
N GLU A 88 3.22 -13.75 9.88
CA GLU A 88 2.22 -14.65 10.44
C GLU A 88 1.72 -15.72 9.47
N ILE A 89 1.49 -15.37 8.20
CA ILE A 89 1.02 -16.32 7.17
C ILE A 89 2.15 -17.20 6.58
N GLY A 90 3.41 -16.95 6.99
CA GLY A 90 4.59 -17.69 6.52
C GLY A 90 4.99 -17.34 5.07
N PRO A 91 6.18 -17.74 4.62
CA PRO A 91 6.71 -17.37 3.30
C PRO A 91 6.06 -18.14 2.13
N GLU A 92 5.04 -18.95 2.39
CA GLU A 92 4.42 -19.82 1.40
C GLU A 92 3.35 -19.06 0.60
N GLY A 93 3.78 -18.44 -0.50
CA GLY A 93 2.88 -17.80 -1.47
C GLY A 93 3.46 -16.52 -2.07
N GLU A 94 2.81 -16.01 -3.12
CA GLU A 94 3.16 -14.71 -3.72
C GLU A 94 2.70 -13.53 -2.85
N LEU A 95 1.58 -13.69 -2.14
CA LEU A 95 0.97 -12.63 -1.34
C LEU A 95 1.86 -12.10 -0.20
N PRO A 96 2.50 -12.94 0.65
CA PRO A 96 3.43 -12.43 1.68
C PRO A 96 4.60 -11.62 1.09
N SER A 97 5.13 -12.06 -0.05
CA SER A 97 6.25 -11.39 -0.73
C SER A 97 5.82 -10.03 -1.32
N GLN A 98 4.63 -10.01 -1.91
CA GLN A 98 3.99 -8.80 -2.44
C GLN A 98 3.69 -7.79 -1.33
N LEU A 99 3.19 -8.27 -0.19
CA LEU A 99 2.96 -7.47 1.00
C LEU A 99 4.26 -6.87 1.57
N GLN A 100 5.33 -7.65 1.66
CA GLN A 100 6.64 -7.10 2.08
C GLN A 100 7.13 -6.00 1.14
N GLY A 101 6.92 -6.16 -0.17
CA GLY A 101 7.21 -5.11 -1.14
C GLY A 101 6.39 -3.85 -0.86
N LEU A 102 5.09 -3.99 -0.61
CA LEU A 102 4.20 -2.86 -0.33
C LEU A 102 4.64 -2.13 0.94
N ALA A 103 4.95 -2.86 2.00
CA ALA A 103 5.45 -2.30 3.25
C ALA A 103 6.75 -1.49 3.03
N THR A 104 7.65 -2.01 2.19
CA THR A 104 8.89 -1.32 1.83
C THR A 104 8.60 -0.02 1.07
N ALA A 105 7.73 -0.09 0.05
CA ALA A 105 7.36 1.06 -0.76
C ALA A 105 6.72 2.18 0.08
N LEU A 106 5.79 1.81 0.97
CA LEU A 106 5.13 2.74 1.88
C LEU A 106 6.12 3.40 2.86
N ARG A 107 7.08 2.62 3.39
CA ARG A 107 8.11 3.15 4.29
C ARG A 107 9.03 4.14 3.57
N THR A 108 9.51 3.80 2.37
CA THR A 108 10.31 4.73 1.55
C THR A 108 9.55 6.01 1.21
N ALA A 109 8.27 5.90 0.83
CA ALA A 109 7.44 7.07 0.57
C ALA A 109 7.20 7.92 1.83
N SER A 110 7.09 7.28 3.00
CA SER A 110 6.99 8.00 4.28
C SER A 110 8.26 8.80 4.56
N GLU A 111 9.43 8.19 4.35
CA GLU A 111 10.73 8.84 4.56
C GLU A 111 10.92 10.05 3.63
N GLU A 112 10.42 9.99 2.40
CA GLU A 112 10.44 11.10 1.43
C GLU A 112 9.47 12.25 1.80
N LEU A 113 8.47 11.98 2.64
CA LEU A 113 7.50 12.98 3.14
C LEU A 113 7.99 13.74 4.39
N GLN A 114 9.17 13.42 4.94
CA GLN A 114 9.77 14.10 6.10
C GLN A 114 10.46 15.42 5.74
#